data_AF-A0A955WXG1-F1
#
_entry.id   AF-A0A955WXG1-F1
#
_cell.length_a   1.000
_cell.length_b   1.000
_cell.length_c   1.000
_cell.angle_alpha   90.00
_cell.angle_beta   90.00
_cell.angle_gamma   90.00
#
_symmetry.space_group_name_H-M   'P 1'
#
loop_
_entity.id
_entity.type
_entity.pdbx_description
1 polymer ?
#
loop_
_entity_poly.entity_id
_entity_poly.type
_entity_poly.pdbx_seq_one_letter_code
_entity_poly.pdbx_strand_id
1 'polypeptide(L)' 'MPGTYEVKVDGFNGRAIDAYTLDVTIPVCGNGAVEAGEACDDGNLDAGDGCAADCTVEPG' A
#
# COMPACT_ATOMS: atom_id res chain seq x y z
N MET A 1 -5.13 -0.06 6.48
CA MET A 1 -6.56 -0.14 6.89
C MET A 1 -7.16 -1.37 6.23
N PRO A 2 -7.73 -2.34 6.97
CA PRO A 2 -8.41 -3.47 6.34
C PRO A 2 -9.64 -2.98 5.57
N GLY A 3 -9.80 -3.45 4.35
CA GLY A 3 -10.89 -3.08 3.45
C GLY A 3 -11.10 -4.16 2.38
N THR A 4 -12.27 -4.13 1.75
CA THR A 4 -12.59 -5.00 0.61
C THR A 4 -12.29 -4.26 -0.68
N TYR A 5 -11.50 -4.86 -1.57
CA TYR A 5 -11.27 -4.37 -2.91
C TYR A 5 -12.09 -5.22 -3.89
N GLU A 6 -12.96 -4.58 -4.68
CA GLU A 6 -13.72 -5.24 -5.74
C GLU A 6 -13.10 -4.94 -7.10
N VAL A 7 -12.82 -5.98 -7.88
CA VAL A 7 -12.41 -5.83 -9.29
C VAL A 7 -13.61 -6.06 -10.18
N LYS A 8 -13.95 -5.07 -11.01
CA LYS A 8 -15.00 -5.18 -12.04
C LYS A 8 -14.34 -5.19 -13.42
N VAL A 9 -14.75 -6.14 -14.24
CA VAL A 9 -14.38 -6.19 -15.65
C VAL A 9 -15.58 -5.70 -16.46
N ASP A 10 -15.55 -4.45 -16.89
CA ASP A 10 -16.59 -3.86 -17.75
C ASP A 10 -16.26 -4.10 -19.24
N GLY A 11 -17.28 -4.34 -20.07
CA GLY A 11 -17.10 -4.43 -21.54
C GLY A 11 -16.60 -5.79 -22.05
N PHE A 12 -16.94 -6.89 -21.39
CA PHE A 12 -16.69 -8.22 -21.94
C PHE A 12 -17.51 -8.44 -23.23
N ASN A 13 -16.87 -8.28 -24.40
CA ASN A 13 -17.47 -8.48 -25.72
C ASN A 13 -17.67 -9.97 -26.09
N GLY A 14 -17.85 -10.85 -25.10
CA GLY A 14 -18.04 -12.29 -25.33
C GLY A 14 -16.76 -13.08 -25.66
N ARG A 15 -15.59 -12.44 -25.70
CA ARG A 15 -14.29 -13.10 -25.94
C ARG A 15 -13.67 -13.50 -24.61
N ALA A 16 -13.60 -14.80 -24.35
CA ALA A 16 -12.83 -15.34 -23.22
C ALA A 16 -11.39 -14.79 -23.26
N ILE A 17 -10.96 -14.17 -22.16
CA ILE A 17 -9.56 -13.93 -21.89
C ILE A 17 -9.07 -15.06 -20.98
N ASP A 18 -7.89 -15.60 -21.27
CA ASP A 18 -7.42 -16.85 -20.68
C ASP A 18 -7.11 -16.73 -19.17
N ALA A 19 -6.68 -15.54 -18.72
CA ALA A 19 -6.54 -15.18 -17.31
C ALA A 19 -6.28 -13.67 -17.16
N TYR A 20 -6.66 -13.11 -16.01
CA TYR A 20 -6.09 -11.87 -15.47
C TYR A 20 -5.26 -12.21 -14.24
N THR A 21 -4.05 -11.68 -14.15
CA THR A 21 -3.30 -11.64 -12.89
C THR A 21 -3.48 -10.26 -12.27
N LEU A 22 -3.95 -10.23 -11.03
CA LEU A 22 -4.03 -9.01 -10.23
C LEU A 22 -2.93 -9.08 -9.18
N ASP A 23 -1.92 -8.23 -9.32
CA ASP A 23 -0.90 -8.03 -8.29
C ASP A 23 -1.31 -6.84 -7.42
N VAL A 24 -1.62 -7.11 -6.15
CA VAL A 24 -1.95 -6.09 -5.16
C VAL A 24 -0.83 -6.03 -4.11
N THR A 25 -0.17 -4.89 -4.03
CA THR A 25 0.75 -4.57 -2.94
C THR A 25 0.11 -3.51 -2.06
N ILE A 26 0.05 -3.77 -0.76
CA ILE A 26 -0.46 -2.81 0.23
C ILE A 26 0.75 -2.26 0.97
N PRO A 27 1.00 -0.93 0.90
CA PRO A 27 2.04 -0.29 1.69
C PRO A 27 1.87 -0.56 3.19
N VAL A 28 2.96 -0.86 3.88
CA VAL A 28 3.00 -1.15 5.32
C VAL A 28 4.04 -0.27 5.99
N CYS A 29 3.53 0.77 6.65
CA CYS A 29 4.37 1.62 7.49
C CYS A 29 5.09 0.83 8.58
N GLY A 30 6.39 1.10 8.73
CA GLY A 30 7.27 0.48 9.71
C GLY A 30 7.89 -0.83 9.24
N ASN A 31 7.92 -1.09 7.93
CA ASN A 31 8.53 -2.29 7.36
C ASN A 31 10.00 -2.09 6.92
N GLY A 32 10.51 -0.87 7.02
CA GLY A 32 11.88 -0.47 6.68
C GLY A 32 12.08 -0.12 5.21
N ALA A 33 11.00 0.02 4.44
CA ALA A 33 11.05 0.39 3.03
C ALA A 33 10.00 1.47 2.75
N VAL A 34 10.44 2.60 2.18
CA VAL A 34 9.52 3.67 1.77
C VAL A 34 8.70 3.21 0.58
N GLU A 35 7.41 2.96 0.81
CA GLU A 35 6.43 2.53 -0.18
C GLU A 35 5.56 3.69 -0.69
N ALA A 36 4.68 3.41 -1.65
CA ALA A 36 3.83 4.43 -2.25
C ALA A 36 2.88 5.06 -1.23
N GLY A 37 3.02 6.37 -0.98
CA GLY A 37 2.19 7.12 -0.04
C GLY A 37 2.86 7.43 1.31
N GLU A 38 4.03 6.84 1.57
CA GLU A 38 4.82 7.09 2.77
C GLU A 38 5.82 8.23 2.55
N ALA A 39 6.01 9.09 3.54
CA ALA A 39 7.03 10.15 3.50
C ALA A 39 8.38 9.69 4.09
N CYS A 40 8.32 8.69 4.97
CA CYS A 40 9.45 8.01 5.62
C CYS A 40 9.03 6.58 5.99
N ASP A 41 10.00 5.71 6.26
CA ASP A 41 9.83 4.43 6.96
C ASP A 41 11.19 4.06 7.58
N ASP A 42 11.27 4.00 8.91
CA ASP A 42 12.47 3.69 9.67
C ASP A 42 12.45 2.27 10.30
N GLY A 43 11.51 1.44 9.86
CA GLY A 43 11.46 0.02 10.22
C GLY A 43 10.77 -0.28 11.54
N ASN A 44 10.05 0.68 12.13
CA ASN A 44 9.20 0.44 13.28
C ASN A 44 8.03 1.45 13.35
N LEU A 45 7.27 1.49 14.46
CA LEU A 45 6.12 2.38 14.68
C LEU A 45 6.25 3.17 15.99
N ASP A 46 7.45 3.18 16.58
CA ASP A 46 7.76 3.96 17.76
C ASP A 46 7.79 5.44 17.39
N ALA A 47 7.64 6.31 18.39
CA ALA A 47 7.66 7.76 18.18
C ALA A 47 8.98 8.36 18.68
N GLY A 48 9.40 9.46 18.07
CA GLY A 48 10.62 10.17 18.43
C GLY A 48 11.90 9.66 17.79
N ASP A 49 11.81 8.81 16.76
CA ASP A 49 12.91 8.32 15.94
C ASP A 49 12.95 8.94 14.53
N GLY A 50 12.01 9.84 14.23
CA GLY A 50 11.98 10.62 13.00
C GLY A 50 10.91 10.20 12.00
N CYS A 51 10.24 9.06 12.20
CA CYS A 51 9.09 8.65 11.40
C CYS A 51 7.89 8.30 12.28
N ALA A 52 6.78 9.04 12.11
CA ALA A 52 5.58 8.78 12.87
C ALA A 52 4.91 7.46 12.42
N ALA A 53 4.06 6.88 13.28
CA ALA A 53 3.32 5.65 12.99
C ALA A 53 2.32 5.74 11.81
N ASP A 54 2.10 6.94 11.25
CA ASP A 54 1.35 7.16 10.01
C ASP A 54 2.26 7.44 8.80
N CYS A 55 3.55 7.16 8.92
CA CYS A 55 4.60 7.36 7.93
C CYS A 55 4.72 8.82 7.44
N THR A 56 4.45 9.75 8.35
CA THR A 56 4.80 11.17 8.19
C THR A 56 6.11 11.50 8.93
N VAL A 57 6.87 12.46 8.41
CA VAL A 57 8.11 12.89 9.05
C VAL A 57 7.78 13.65 10.33
N GLU A 58 8.39 13.24 11.44
CA GLU A 58 8.19 13.89 12.72
C GLU A 58 8.82 15.30 12.74
N PRO A 59 8.20 16.27 13.43
CA PRO A 59 8.82 17.56 13.68
C PRO A 59 10.03 17.41 14.60
N GLY A 60 11.16 17.99 14.21
CA GLY A 60 12.42 17.98 14.99
C GLY A 60 12.50 18.99 16.11
#